data_AF-A0A7J8PIS7-F1
#
_entry.id   AF-A0A7J8PIS7-F1
#
_cell.length_a   1.000
_cell.length_b   1.000
_cell.length_c   1.000
_cell.angle_alpha   90.00
_cell.angle_beta   90.00
_cell.angle_gamma   90.00
#
_symmetry.space_group_name_H-M   'P 1'
#
loop_
_entity.id
_entity.type
_entity.pdbx_description
1 polymer ?
#
loop_
_entity_poly.entity_id
_entity_poly.type
_entity_poly.pdbx_seq_one_letter_code
_entity_poly.pdbx_strand_id
1 'polypeptide(L)'
;MVTLVVATSADPASIGPASSLLAMPGWHPGPSLQDDASYTNKEVRLIKLDKRLVVENHLDKRWEEATGETVDDVVFLSKHVASSNRPALTIHPIGTPHLREGEALTAGGKPGWAAPPNPRIGPWFRLLKNIANSHNLVPEFEVTLEATHHGPEINSPTMFVEIGSTEEYWKRQDAAQAIALLVWEGLGLGERIAVGNWSRDNDRNKILLGIGGGHYVPR
;
A
#
# COMPACT_ATOMS: atom_id res chain seq x y z
N MET A 1 8.47 9.44 -14.18
CA MET A 1 7.55 8.42 -13.65
C MET A 1 7.30 8.78 -12.19
N VAL A 2 6.12 8.46 -11.67
CA VAL A 2 5.71 8.81 -10.31
C VAL A 2 5.22 7.59 -9.53
N THR A 3 5.43 7.59 -8.22
CA THR A 3 4.80 6.65 -7.28
C THR A 3 3.50 7.26 -6.78
N LEU A 4 2.40 6.51 -6.86
CA LEU A 4 1.13 6.91 -6.25
C LEU A 4 1.00 6.30 -4.85
N VAL A 5 0.89 7.14 -3.83
CA VAL A 5 0.46 6.74 -2.48
C VAL A 5 -1.02 7.09 -2.36
N VAL A 6 -1.88 6.10 -2.13
CA VAL A 6 -3.32 6.27 -2.25
C VAL A 6 -4.00 6.01 -0.92
N ALA A 7 -4.78 6.99 -0.49
CA ALA A 7 -5.56 6.94 0.72
C ALA A 7 -7.04 7.26 0.44
N THR A 8 -7.94 6.93 1.36
CA THR A 8 -9.35 7.31 1.24
C THR A 8 -9.98 7.81 2.53
N SER A 9 -10.89 8.77 2.41
CA SER A 9 -11.76 9.22 3.51
C SER A 9 -12.77 8.16 3.96
N ALA A 10 -13.05 7.14 3.13
CA ALA A 10 -13.96 6.03 3.44
C ALA A 10 -13.34 4.96 4.35
N ASP A 11 -12.05 5.10 4.71
CA ASP A 11 -11.31 4.13 5.50
C ASP A 11 -10.57 4.81 6.69
N PRO A 12 -10.96 4.50 7.95
CA PRO A 12 -10.32 5.10 9.12
C PRO A 12 -8.82 4.80 9.23
N ALA A 13 -8.36 3.63 8.78
CA ALA A 13 -6.94 3.25 8.81
C ALA A 13 -6.12 3.98 7.74
N SER A 14 -6.77 4.61 6.77
CA SER A 14 -6.13 5.35 5.68
C SER A 14 -5.87 6.82 6.07
N ILE A 15 -6.79 7.41 6.84
CA ILE A 15 -6.78 8.84 7.22
C ILE A 15 -5.54 9.18 8.05
N GLY A 16 -5.24 8.38 9.07
CA GLY A 16 -4.11 8.61 9.99
C GLY A 16 -2.76 8.62 9.27
N PRO A 17 -2.38 7.52 8.58
CA PRO A 17 -1.15 7.45 7.80
C PRO A 17 -1.00 8.58 6.78
N ALA A 18 -2.05 8.87 6.00
CA ALA A 18 -2.01 9.93 5.00
C ALA A 18 -1.79 11.31 5.64
N SER A 19 -2.48 11.61 6.74
CA SER A 19 -2.33 12.88 7.46
C SER A 19 -0.94 13.00 8.09
N SER A 20 -0.42 11.90 8.65
CA SER A 20 0.91 11.86 9.28
C SER A 20 2.02 12.00 8.25
N LEU A 21 1.84 11.42 7.05
CA LEU A 21 2.77 11.57 5.93
C LEU A 21 2.77 13.01 5.40
N LEU A 22 1.60 13.62 5.21
CA LEU A 22 1.46 15.02 4.75
C LEU A 22 2.01 16.04 5.75
N ALA A 23 2.07 15.70 7.04
CA ALA A 23 2.70 16.54 8.06
C ALA A 23 4.24 16.56 7.98
N MET A 24 4.84 15.67 7.19
CA MET A 24 6.29 15.67 6.95
C MET A 24 6.67 16.77 5.93
N PRO A 25 7.95 17.19 5.86
CA PRO A 25 8.35 18.30 4.97
C PRO A 25 8.19 17.99 3.47
N GLY A 26 8.02 19.04 2.66
CA GLY A 26 8.13 18.95 1.19
C GLY A 26 6.84 18.66 0.42
N TRP A 27 5.71 18.49 1.11
CA TRP A 27 4.41 18.34 0.45
C TRP A 27 3.83 19.68 -0.01
N HIS A 28 3.30 19.69 -1.23
CA HIS A 28 2.60 20.81 -1.83
C HIS A 28 1.30 20.32 -2.49
N PRO A 29 0.29 21.16 -2.71
CA PRO A 29 -0.87 20.80 -3.51
C PRO A 29 -0.46 20.27 -4.90
N GLY A 30 -1.02 19.14 -5.31
CA GLY A 30 -0.83 18.51 -6.61
C GLY A 30 -2.04 18.70 -7.55
N PRO A 31 -2.00 18.11 -8.76
CA PRO A 31 -3.14 18.13 -9.67
C PRO A 31 -4.28 17.28 -9.12
N SER A 32 -5.52 17.77 -9.20
CA SER A 32 -6.69 16.95 -8.82
C SER A 32 -6.90 15.80 -9.79
N LEU A 33 -7.26 14.63 -9.27
CA LEU A 33 -7.77 13.52 -10.08
C LEU A 33 -9.29 13.58 -10.03
N GLN A 34 -9.91 14.15 -11.06
CA GLN A 34 -11.33 14.51 -11.00
C GLN A 34 -11.56 15.49 -9.83
N ASP A 35 -12.40 15.13 -8.85
CA ASP A 35 -12.67 15.93 -7.65
C ASP A 35 -11.77 15.55 -6.46
N ASP A 36 -10.98 14.48 -6.59
CA ASP A 36 -10.12 13.97 -5.52
C ASP A 36 -8.84 14.80 -5.40
N ALA A 37 -8.51 15.20 -4.16
CA ALA A 37 -7.33 16.01 -3.88
C ALA A 37 -6.05 15.18 -3.99
N SER A 38 -4.99 15.79 -4.52
CA SER A 38 -3.65 15.21 -4.49
C SER A 38 -2.60 16.18 -3.96
N TYR A 39 -1.47 15.61 -3.53
CA TYR A 39 -0.33 16.32 -3.00
C TYR A 39 0.94 15.75 -3.63
N THR A 40 1.92 16.62 -3.87
CA THR A 40 3.17 16.29 -4.53
C THR A 40 4.36 16.48 -3.60
N ASN A 41 5.31 15.53 -3.65
CA ASN A 41 6.63 15.62 -3.02
C ASN A 41 7.62 14.79 -3.86
N LYS A 42 8.59 15.46 -4.51
CA LYS A 42 9.49 14.83 -5.49
C LYS A 42 8.70 14.04 -6.54
N GLU A 43 9.04 12.77 -6.80
CA GLU A 43 8.34 11.86 -7.70
C GLU A 43 7.16 11.11 -7.02
N VAL A 44 6.75 11.50 -5.82
CA VAL A 44 5.64 10.87 -5.09
C VAL A 44 4.38 11.74 -5.17
N ARG A 45 3.24 11.09 -5.39
CA ARG A 45 1.91 11.72 -5.39
C ARG A 45 1.07 11.05 -4.31
N LEU A 46 0.61 11.81 -3.31
CA LEU A 46 -0.39 11.32 -2.36
C LEU A 46 -1.77 11.71 -2.87
N ILE A 47 -2.62 10.73 -3.15
CA ILE A 47 -4.00 10.95 -3.61
C ILE A 47 -4.96 10.60 -2.47
N LYS A 48 -5.93 11.47 -2.19
CA LYS A 48 -7.02 11.23 -1.24
C LYS A 48 -8.33 11.05 -1.99
N LEU A 49 -8.80 9.81 -2.04
CA LEU A 49 -10.04 9.41 -2.68
C LEU A 49 -11.21 9.39 -1.70
N ASP A 50 -12.44 9.46 -2.21
CA ASP A 50 -13.64 9.34 -1.36
C ASP A 50 -14.34 7.97 -1.41
N LYS A 51 -13.78 7.02 -2.17
CA LYS A 51 -14.35 5.69 -2.40
C LYS A 51 -13.44 4.58 -1.87
N ARG A 52 -14.02 3.40 -1.69
CA ARG A 52 -13.28 2.20 -1.24
C ARG A 52 -12.18 1.84 -2.23
N LEU A 53 -10.94 1.70 -1.73
CA LEU A 53 -9.75 1.45 -2.55
C LEU A 53 -9.83 0.19 -3.40
N VAL A 54 -10.47 -0.87 -2.89
CA VAL A 54 -10.57 -2.17 -3.59
C VAL A 54 -11.37 -2.13 -4.90
N VAL A 55 -12.13 -1.06 -5.16
CA VAL A 55 -12.89 -0.85 -6.42
C VAL A 55 -12.31 0.25 -7.31
N GLU A 56 -11.17 0.83 -6.95
CA GLU A 56 -10.49 1.89 -7.71
C GLU A 56 -9.71 1.32 -8.91
N ASN A 57 -10.43 0.61 -9.80
CA ASN A 57 -9.85 0.01 -10.99
C ASN A 57 -9.15 1.05 -11.86
N HIS A 58 -8.03 0.63 -12.44
CA HIS A 58 -7.22 1.38 -13.40
C HIS A 58 -6.81 2.77 -12.90
N LEU A 59 -6.60 2.93 -11.59
CA LEU A 59 -6.18 4.20 -11.00
C LEU A 59 -4.87 4.71 -11.61
N ASP A 60 -3.95 3.80 -11.90
CA ASP A 60 -2.72 4.07 -12.66
C ASP A 60 -3.01 4.79 -13.98
N LYS A 61 -3.85 4.18 -14.83
CA LYS A 61 -4.20 4.74 -16.14
C LYS A 61 -4.97 6.05 -16.03
N ARG A 62 -5.94 6.12 -15.11
CA ARG A 62 -6.72 7.34 -14.88
C ARG A 62 -5.82 8.51 -14.48
N TRP A 63 -4.79 8.26 -13.68
CA TRP A 63 -3.79 9.27 -13.34
C TRP A 63 -2.97 9.70 -14.56
N GLU A 64 -2.46 8.75 -15.35
CA GLU A 64 -1.69 9.02 -16.57
C GLU A 64 -2.50 9.85 -17.57
N GLU A 65 -3.76 9.49 -17.78
CA GLU A 65 -4.67 10.20 -18.69
C GLU A 65 -4.97 11.62 -18.22
N ALA A 66 -5.16 11.82 -16.91
CA ALA A 66 -5.51 13.12 -16.35
C ALA A 66 -4.31 14.08 -16.24
N THR A 67 -3.10 13.56 -16.04
CA THR A 67 -1.93 14.38 -15.68
C THR A 67 -0.78 14.33 -16.69
N GLY A 68 -0.74 13.31 -17.55
CA GLY A 68 0.41 13.00 -18.40
C GLY A 68 1.61 12.39 -17.65
N GLU A 69 1.51 12.14 -16.35
CA GLU A 69 2.59 11.54 -15.55
C GLU A 69 2.48 10.01 -15.56
N THR A 70 3.47 9.32 -16.15
CA THR A 70 3.58 7.85 -16.11
C THR A 70 3.71 7.31 -14.69
N VAL A 71 2.94 6.29 -14.34
CA VAL A 71 2.91 5.68 -13.00
C VAL A 71 3.88 4.50 -12.91
N ASP A 72 4.87 4.63 -12.01
CA ASP A 72 5.90 3.59 -11.77
C ASP A 72 5.35 2.48 -10.86
N ASP A 73 4.76 2.86 -9.72
CA ASP A 73 4.14 1.93 -8.78
C ASP A 73 3.03 2.60 -7.93
N VAL A 74 2.22 1.77 -7.27
CA VAL A 74 1.10 2.20 -6.42
C VAL A 74 1.19 1.56 -5.03
N VAL A 75 0.96 2.36 -4.00
CA VAL A 75 0.92 1.96 -2.59
C VAL A 75 -0.40 2.40 -1.99
N PHE A 76 -1.26 1.44 -1.64
CA PHE A 76 -2.52 1.72 -0.95
C PHE A 76 -2.34 1.70 0.57
N LEU A 77 -2.91 2.70 1.25
CA LEU A 77 -3.00 2.78 2.71
C LEU A 77 -4.42 2.41 3.13
N SER A 78 -4.60 1.30 3.83
CA SER A 78 -5.92 0.68 4.02
C SER A 78 -6.05 0.02 5.38
N LYS A 79 -7.27 -0.37 5.74
CA LYS A 79 -7.52 -1.25 6.89
C LYS A 79 -7.40 -2.71 6.49
N HIS A 80 -6.80 -3.47 7.40
CA HIS A 80 -6.96 -4.91 7.46
C HIS A 80 -8.13 -5.27 8.39
N VAL A 81 -8.93 -6.26 8.03
CA VAL A 81 -10.04 -6.79 8.87
C VAL A 81 -9.83 -8.29 9.08
N ALA A 82 -9.75 -8.72 10.34
CA ALA A 82 -9.56 -10.12 10.69
C ALA A 82 -10.54 -10.56 11.78
N SER A 83 -11.11 -11.76 11.64
CA SER A 83 -11.99 -12.35 12.66
C SER A 83 -11.30 -12.64 13.99
N SER A 84 -9.97 -12.74 14.00
CA SER A 84 -9.16 -12.92 15.20
C SER A 84 -9.11 -11.66 16.08
N ASN A 85 -9.46 -10.49 15.53
CA ASN A 85 -9.30 -9.16 16.15
C ASN A 85 -7.87 -8.85 16.64
N ARG A 86 -6.87 -9.64 16.22
CA ARG A 86 -5.48 -9.40 16.62
C ARG A 86 -4.95 -8.17 15.88
N PRO A 87 -4.31 -7.22 16.57
CA PRO A 87 -3.68 -6.08 15.92
C PRO A 87 -2.55 -6.54 15.00
N ALA A 88 -2.52 -5.99 13.80
CA ALA A 88 -1.52 -6.34 12.80
C ALA A 88 -1.14 -5.14 11.94
N LEU A 89 0.11 -5.10 11.49
CA LEU A 89 0.57 -4.22 10.43
C LEU A 89 0.98 -5.12 9.26
N THR A 90 0.33 -4.95 8.11
CA THR A 90 0.45 -5.91 7.03
C THR A 90 0.87 -5.26 5.72
N ILE A 91 1.49 -6.06 4.85
CA ILE A 91 1.83 -5.68 3.48
C ILE A 91 1.46 -6.85 2.57
N HIS A 92 0.79 -6.59 1.46
CA HIS A 92 0.45 -7.65 0.52
C HIS A 92 0.30 -7.20 -0.93
N PRO A 93 0.55 -8.11 -1.89
CA PRO A 93 0.20 -7.90 -3.29
C PRO A 93 -1.32 -8.00 -3.50
N ILE A 94 -1.81 -7.42 -4.58
CA ILE A 94 -3.24 -7.41 -4.92
C ILE A 94 -3.59 -8.36 -6.06
N GLY A 95 -4.84 -8.79 -6.09
CA GLY A 95 -5.40 -9.59 -7.16
C GLY A 95 -6.32 -10.69 -6.67
N THR A 96 -7.07 -11.27 -7.59
CA THR A 96 -7.90 -12.47 -7.35
C THR A 96 -7.49 -13.60 -8.29
N PRO A 97 -6.22 -14.05 -8.26
CA PRO A 97 -5.73 -15.09 -9.18
C PRO A 97 -6.36 -16.47 -8.92
N HIS A 98 -6.94 -16.65 -7.73
CA HIS A 98 -7.61 -17.88 -7.33
C HIS A 98 -9.04 -18.01 -7.88
N LEU A 99 -9.63 -16.91 -8.37
CA LEU A 99 -11.01 -16.89 -8.88
C LEU A 99 -11.06 -17.18 -10.38
N ARG A 100 -12.13 -17.84 -10.81
CA ARG A 100 -12.46 -18.11 -12.22
C ARG A 100 -13.50 -17.13 -12.75
N GLU A 101 -13.57 -16.99 -14.06
CA GLU A 101 -14.61 -16.21 -14.72
C GLU A 101 -16.00 -16.72 -14.31
N GLY A 102 -16.89 -15.80 -13.93
CA GLY A 102 -18.23 -16.10 -13.41
C GLY A 102 -18.31 -16.31 -11.89
N GLU A 103 -17.19 -16.45 -11.18
CA GLU A 103 -17.19 -16.45 -9.71
C GLU A 103 -17.38 -15.03 -9.15
N ALA A 104 -18.07 -14.93 -8.01
CA ALA A 104 -18.40 -13.65 -7.40
C ALA A 104 -17.16 -12.99 -6.78
N LEU A 105 -16.94 -11.71 -7.10
CA LEU A 105 -15.95 -10.87 -6.43
C LEU A 105 -16.55 -10.32 -5.13
N THR A 106 -15.89 -10.56 -4.01
CA THR A 106 -16.31 -10.04 -2.70
C THR A 106 -15.73 -8.65 -2.41
N ALA A 107 -14.55 -8.35 -2.95
CA ALA A 107 -13.80 -7.13 -2.66
C ALA A 107 -13.09 -6.58 -3.90
N GLY A 108 -13.85 -6.37 -5.00
CA GLY A 108 -13.34 -5.76 -6.23
C GLY A 108 -12.28 -6.59 -6.97
N GLY A 109 -11.67 -5.99 -8.00
CA GLY A 109 -10.70 -6.66 -8.87
C GLY A 109 -11.33 -7.38 -10.06
N LYS A 110 -10.63 -8.41 -10.57
CA LYS A 110 -11.02 -9.19 -11.75
C LYS A 110 -10.64 -10.66 -11.57
N PRO A 111 -11.53 -11.63 -11.82
CA PRO A 111 -11.20 -13.04 -11.67
C PRO A 111 -10.01 -13.45 -12.54
N GLY A 112 -9.11 -14.27 -11.99
CA GLY A 112 -7.93 -14.79 -12.68
C GLY A 112 -6.83 -13.76 -12.90
N TRP A 113 -6.90 -12.60 -12.23
CA TRP A 113 -5.98 -11.49 -12.44
C TRP A 113 -5.23 -11.11 -11.15
N ALA A 114 -3.98 -10.67 -11.29
CA ALA A 114 -3.19 -10.05 -10.22
C ALA A 114 -2.28 -8.96 -10.79
N ALA A 115 -2.02 -7.91 -10.01
CA ALA A 115 -1.05 -6.89 -10.38
C ALA A 115 0.38 -7.49 -10.35
N PRO A 116 1.34 -6.92 -11.11
CA PRO A 116 2.74 -7.12 -10.79
C PRO A 116 2.98 -6.77 -9.31
N PRO A 117 3.66 -7.61 -8.53
CA PRO A 117 3.91 -7.30 -7.13
C PRO A 117 4.87 -6.10 -7.04
N ASN A 118 4.59 -5.16 -6.13
CA ASN A 118 5.51 -4.06 -5.89
C ASN A 118 6.87 -4.62 -5.41
N PRO A 119 8.01 -4.25 -6.05
CA PRO A 119 9.33 -4.76 -5.68
C PRO A 119 9.74 -4.44 -4.23
N ARG A 120 9.05 -3.47 -3.62
CA ARG A 120 9.27 -3.01 -2.25
C ARG A 120 8.68 -3.93 -1.19
N ILE A 121 7.77 -4.86 -1.51
CA ILE A 121 7.09 -5.69 -0.49
C ILE A 121 8.07 -6.33 0.51
N GLY A 122 9.09 -7.05 0.02
CA GLY A 122 10.08 -7.71 0.89
C GLY A 122 10.94 -6.71 1.68
N PRO A 123 11.58 -5.73 1.04
CA PRO A 123 12.32 -4.67 1.72
C PRO A 123 11.49 -3.86 2.74
N TRP A 124 10.28 -3.45 2.39
CA TRP A 124 9.39 -2.68 3.25
C TRP A 124 8.84 -3.50 4.40
N PHE A 125 8.62 -4.79 4.22
CA PHE A 125 8.28 -5.68 5.33
C PHE A 125 9.38 -5.69 6.41
N ARG A 126 10.66 -5.76 6.01
CA ARG A 126 11.78 -5.68 6.96
C ARG A 126 11.89 -4.29 7.59
N LEU A 127 11.68 -3.24 6.80
CA LEU A 127 11.68 -1.87 7.29
C LEU A 127 10.57 -1.63 8.32
N LEU A 128 9.35 -2.08 8.02
CA LEU A 128 8.18 -2.01 8.90
C LEU A 128 8.43 -2.77 10.21
N LYS A 129 9.04 -3.96 10.15
CA LYS A 129 9.46 -4.69 11.35
C LYS A 129 10.43 -3.86 12.20
N ASN A 130 11.42 -3.21 11.60
CA ASN A 130 12.37 -2.40 12.35
C ASN A 130 11.68 -1.18 12.99
N ILE A 131 10.83 -0.48 12.23
CA ILE A 131 10.05 0.68 12.72
C ILE A 131 9.12 0.24 13.86
N ALA A 132 8.36 -0.84 13.68
CA ALA A 132 7.42 -1.32 14.69
C ALA A 132 8.13 -1.70 16.00
N ASN A 133 9.33 -2.29 15.92
CA ASN A 133 10.15 -2.56 17.10
C ASN A 133 10.68 -1.26 17.75
N SER A 134 11.23 -0.32 16.97
CA SER A 134 11.80 0.91 17.52
C SER A 134 10.75 1.86 18.11
N HIS A 135 9.49 1.73 17.68
CA HIS A 135 8.35 2.51 18.18
C HIS A 135 7.50 1.74 19.20
N ASN A 136 7.97 0.59 19.72
CA ASN A 136 7.29 -0.22 20.74
C ASN A 136 5.87 -0.69 20.34
N LEU A 137 5.62 -0.90 19.06
CA LEU A 137 4.37 -1.48 18.55
C LEU A 137 4.37 -3.01 18.70
N VAL A 138 5.54 -3.64 18.78
CA VAL A 138 5.72 -5.08 19.02
C VAL A 138 5.93 -5.31 20.53
N PRO A 139 5.33 -6.34 21.16
CA PRO A 139 4.64 -7.48 20.56
C PRO A 139 3.13 -7.31 20.37
N GLU A 140 2.59 -6.11 20.60
CA GLU A 140 1.15 -5.88 20.45
C GLU A 140 0.73 -6.12 19.00
N PHE A 141 1.25 -5.33 18.06
CA PHE A 141 1.02 -5.52 16.63
C PHE A 141 1.88 -6.65 16.06
N GLU A 142 1.24 -7.63 15.42
CA GLU A 142 1.91 -8.58 14.56
C GLU A 142 2.30 -7.90 13.23
N VAL A 143 3.59 -7.91 12.88
CA VAL A 143 4.03 -7.44 11.56
C VAL A 143 4.18 -8.63 10.63
N THR A 144 3.26 -8.75 9.66
CA THR A 144 3.18 -9.92 8.78
C THR A 144 2.89 -9.57 7.31
N LEU A 145 3.05 -10.54 6.42
CA LEU A 145 2.59 -10.44 5.03
C LEU A 145 1.19 -11.04 4.92
N GLU A 146 0.48 -10.71 3.86
CA GLU A 146 -0.73 -11.45 3.46
C GLU A 146 -0.61 -12.02 2.05
N ALA A 147 -1.42 -13.04 1.78
CA ALA A 147 -1.54 -13.65 0.47
C ALA A 147 -2.13 -12.66 -0.56
N THR A 148 -1.89 -12.89 -1.85
CA THR A 148 -2.52 -12.11 -2.91
C THR A 148 -4.04 -12.25 -2.85
N HIS A 149 -4.72 -11.14 -2.56
CA HIS A 149 -6.18 -11.13 -2.48
C HIS A 149 -6.75 -9.75 -2.82
N HIS A 150 -8.05 -9.77 -3.16
CA HIS A 150 -8.92 -8.63 -3.51
C HIS A 150 -8.41 -7.67 -4.61
N GLY A 151 -9.25 -6.72 -4.99
CA GLY A 151 -8.94 -5.68 -5.97
C GLY A 151 -8.12 -4.52 -5.42
N PRO A 152 -7.92 -3.45 -6.20
CA PRO A 152 -8.52 -3.19 -7.52
C PRO A 152 -7.78 -3.88 -8.70
N GLU A 153 -8.25 -3.70 -9.93
CA GLU A 153 -7.53 -4.08 -11.16
C GLU A 153 -6.59 -2.95 -11.62
N ILE A 154 -5.28 -3.09 -11.39
CA ILE A 154 -4.21 -2.10 -11.68
C ILE A 154 -2.99 -2.77 -12.30
N ASN A 155 -2.48 -2.25 -13.42
CA ASN A 155 -1.40 -2.90 -14.16
C ASN A 155 0.00 -2.47 -13.72
N SER A 156 0.14 -1.30 -13.09
CA SER A 156 1.40 -0.91 -12.45
C SER A 156 1.71 -1.78 -11.22
N PRO A 157 2.99 -2.02 -10.88
CA PRO A 157 3.40 -2.68 -9.65
C PRO A 157 2.68 -2.12 -8.42
N THR A 158 2.01 -2.97 -7.66
CA THR A 158 1.10 -2.50 -6.60
C THR A 158 1.22 -3.32 -5.32
N MET A 159 1.01 -2.65 -4.18
CA MET A 159 0.81 -3.29 -2.88
C MET A 159 -0.18 -2.51 -2.02
N PHE A 160 -0.75 -3.21 -1.04
CA PHE A 160 -1.41 -2.62 0.12
C PHE A 160 -0.46 -2.63 1.31
N VAL A 161 -0.56 -1.59 2.13
CA VAL A 161 0.09 -1.45 3.43
C VAL A 161 -1.01 -1.10 4.42
N GLU A 162 -1.24 -1.95 5.41
CA GLU A 162 -2.47 -1.89 6.20
C GLU A 162 -2.24 -1.85 7.71
N ILE A 163 -3.23 -1.29 8.41
CA ILE A 163 -3.37 -1.36 9.87
C ILE A 163 -4.60 -2.20 10.17
N GLY A 164 -4.44 -3.18 11.04
CA GLY A 164 -5.51 -4.07 11.45
C GLY A 164 -5.59 -4.28 12.96
N SER A 165 -6.61 -4.96 13.46
CA SER A 165 -7.72 -5.53 12.68
C SER A 165 -9.09 -4.99 13.07
N THR A 166 -9.14 -3.97 13.93
CA THR A 166 -10.37 -3.38 14.47
C THR A 166 -10.31 -1.85 14.42
N GLU A 167 -11.46 -1.20 14.60
CA GLU A 167 -11.56 0.27 14.59
C GLU A 167 -10.70 0.95 15.66
N GLU A 168 -10.50 0.29 16.81
CA GLU A 168 -9.58 0.74 17.86
C GLU A 168 -8.17 0.90 17.31
N TYR A 169 -7.68 -0.10 16.57
CA TYR A 169 -6.33 -0.10 16.01
C TYR A 169 -6.21 0.78 14.76
N TRP A 170 -7.25 0.84 13.92
CA TRP A 170 -7.25 1.68 12.71
C TRP A 170 -7.03 3.16 13.02
N LYS A 171 -7.50 3.62 14.19
CA LYS A 171 -7.40 5.03 14.61
C LYS A 171 -6.18 5.31 15.48
N ARG A 172 -5.31 4.33 15.74
CA ARG A 172 -4.13 4.53 16.57
C ARG A 172 -3.11 5.43 15.88
N GLN A 173 -2.78 6.53 16.55
CA GLN A 173 -1.89 7.55 16.01
C GLN A 173 -0.44 7.06 15.87
N ASP A 174 0.04 6.20 16.76
CA ASP A 174 1.39 5.62 16.69
C ASP A 174 1.54 4.60 15.56
N ALA A 175 0.52 3.75 15.35
CA ALA A 175 0.45 2.88 14.17
C ALA A 175 0.41 3.71 12.87
N ALA A 176 -0.39 4.77 12.83
CA ALA A 176 -0.44 5.69 11.70
C ALA A 176 0.91 6.36 11.39
N GLN A 177 1.63 6.81 12.44
CA GLN A 177 2.97 7.39 12.31
C GLN A 177 3.99 6.37 11.83
N ALA A 178 3.91 5.12 12.29
CA ALA A 178 4.80 4.06 11.82
C ALA A 178 4.62 3.77 10.32
N ILE A 179 3.38 3.73 9.83
CA ILE A 179 3.10 3.55 8.39
C ILE A 179 3.54 4.77 7.57
N ALA A 180 3.31 5.98 8.07
CA ALA A 180 3.81 7.19 7.41
C ALA A 180 5.35 7.21 7.34
N LEU A 181 6.03 6.81 8.42
CA LEU A 181 7.49 6.69 8.45
C LEU A 181 7.99 5.61 7.50
N LEU A 182 7.30 4.48 7.40
CA LEU A 182 7.60 3.43 6.42
C LEU A 182 7.57 3.99 5.00
N VAL A 183 6.52 4.70 4.63
CA VAL A 183 6.39 5.29 3.28
C VAL A 183 7.46 6.36 3.06
N TRP A 184 7.71 7.23 4.05
CA TRP A 184 8.70 8.29 3.98
C TRP A 184 10.13 7.78 3.77
N GLU A 185 10.57 6.81 4.58
CA GLU A 185 11.89 6.18 4.44
C GLU A 185 11.94 5.27 3.21
N GLY A 186 10.88 4.51 2.99
CA GLY A 186 10.77 3.55 1.90
C GLY A 186 10.88 4.19 0.52
N LEU A 187 10.32 5.38 0.34
CA LEU A 187 10.39 6.16 -0.89
C LEU A 187 11.55 7.16 -0.93
N GLY A 188 12.38 7.26 0.12
CA GLY A 188 13.51 8.20 0.14
C GLY A 188 13.06 9.67 0.09
N LEU A 189 11.93 10.00 0.70
CA LEU A 189 11.43 11.37 0.75
C LEU A 189 12.30 12.27 1.66
N GLY A 190 12.92 11.69 2.68
CA GLY A 190 13.95 12.34 3.49
C GLY A 190 15.34 12.36 2.84
N GLU A 191 16.38 12.39 3.68
CA GLU A 191 17.80 12.35 3.26
C GLU A 191 18.33 10.92 3.06
N ARG A 192 17.50 9.90 3.36
CA ARG A 192 17.86 8.48 3.23
C ARG A 192 17.63 7.98 1.80
N ILE A 193 18.45 7.01 1.40
CA ILE A 193 18.28 6.28 0.12
C ILE A 193 16.98 5.47 0.19
N ALA A 194 16.17 5.54 -0.87
CA ALA A 194 14.93 4.78 -1.00
C ALA A 194 15.17 3.27 -0.84
N VAL A 195 14.25 2.59 -0.16
CA VAL A 195 14.35 1.16 0.16
C VAL A 195 13.53 0.35 -0.84
N GLY A 196 14.19 -0.64 -1.47
CA GLY A 196 13.55 -1.52 -2.44
C GLY A 196 13.34 -0.88 -3.82
N ASN A 197 14.12 0.15 -4.16
CA ASN A 197 14.20 0.62 -5.54
C ASN A 197 14.94 -0.45 -6.36
N TRP A 198 14.19 -1.22 -7.13
CA TRP A 198 14.71 -2.34 -7.92
C TRP A 198 14.38 -2.09 -9.39
N SER A 199 15.38 -2.23 -10.26
CA SER A 199 15.19 -2.24 -11.71
C SER A 199 15.77 -3.51 -12.30
N ARG A 200 15.02 -4.14 -13.20
CA ARG A 200 15.48 -5.33 -13.94
C ARG A 200 16.81 -5.09 -14.67
N ASP A 201 17.07 -3.86 -15.09
CA ASP A 201 18.27 -3.51 -15.86
C ASP A 201 19.51 -3.35 -14.96
N ASN A 202 19.30 -2.98 -13.69
CA ASN A 202 20.39 -2.65 -12.77
C ASN A 202 20.58 -3.69 -11.65
N ASP A 203 19.61 -4.55 -11.42
CA ASP A 203 19.58 -5.45 -10.27
C ASP A 203 19.39 -6.93 -10.68
N ARG A 204 19.96 -7.82 -9.86
CA ARG A 204 19.88 -9.28 -10.07
C ARG A 204 19.17 -10.03 -8.93
N ASN A 205 18.30 -9.34 -8.21
CA ASN A 205 17.55 -9.95 -7.11
C ASN A 205 16.63 -11.07 -7.61
N LYS A 206 16.51 -12.12 -6.81
CA LYS A 206 15.60 -13.24 -7.10
C LYS A 206 14.16 -12.79 -6.86
N ILE A 207 13.31 -13.01 -7.86
CA ILE A 207 11.86 -12.90 -7.72
C ILE A 207 11.34 -14.24 -7.22
N LEU A 208 10.50 -14.23 -6.20
CA LEU A 208 9.96 -15.43 -5.57
C LEU A 208 8.44 -15.48 -5.77
N LEU A 209 7.94 -16.67 -6.10
CA LEU A 209 6.51 -17.00 -6.07
C LEU A 209 6.28 -17.94 -4.89
N GLY A 210 5.57 -17.47 -3.87
CA GLY A 210 5.17 -18.28 -2.72
C GLY A 210 3.86 -19.01 -2.97
N ILE A 211 3.80 -20.31 -2.67
CA ILE A 211 2.58 -21.12 -2.76
C ILE A 211 2.39 -21.88 -1.44
N GLY A 212 1.25 -21.69 -0.79
CA GLY A 212 0.91 -22.30 0.51
C GLY A 212 1.02 -21.32 1.68
N GLY A 213 0.78 -21.81 2.91
CA GLY A 213 0.94 -21.02 4.15
C GLY A 213 -0.31 -20.36 4.72
N GLY A 214 -1.46 -20.45 4.05
CA GLY A 214 -2.67 -19.74 4.48
C GLY A 214 -2.56 -18.22 4.25
N HIS A 215 -3.50 -17.45 4.82
CA HIS A 215 -3.65 -16.04 4.51
C HIS A 215 -2.46 -15.17 4.97
N TYR A 216 -1.89 -15.42 6.15
CA TYR A 216 -0.79 -14.62 6.73
C TYR A 216 0.63 -15.08 6.37
N VAL A 217 0.78 -15.97 5.39
CA VAL A 217 2.07 -16.36 4.78
C VAL A 217 3.24 -16.55 5.80
N PRO A 218 3.13 -17.47 6.78
CA PRO A 218 4.06 -17.56 7.91
C PRO A 218 5.43 -18.19 7.58
N ARG A 219 5.70 -18.56 6.32
CA ARG A 219 6.91 -19.29 5.88
C ARG A 219 7.66 -18.57 4.78
#